data_AF-A0A543IY97-F1
#
_entry.id   AF-A0A543IY97-F1
#
_cell.length_a   1.000
_cell.length_b   1.000
_cell.length_c   1.000
_cell.angle_alpha   90.00
_cell.angle_beta   90.00
_cell.angle_gamma   90.00
#
_symmetry.space_group_name_H-M   'P 1'
#
loop_
_entity.id
_entity.type
_entity.pdbx_description
1 polymer ?
#
loop_
_entity_poly.entity_id
_entity_poly.type
_entity_poly.pdbx_seq_one_letter_code
_entity_poly.pdbx_strand_id
1 'polypeptide(L)'
;MCSNQGVRWDNLRPSGAAEPGPAPALFPEGAVARTFDAPGFRGITFYEVRARSIVNRVPATSRVPFEYTINPYRGCTHACVYCFARNSHSYLDLGTGRDFDSKIIVKVNAAELARRELAAPRLRAADPRPVVAIGPNADCYQRAEGRYRLMPGILRALIDAAQPFGILTKGTLILRDIDLLAEAAEVTRVGVDVSVGFTDERAWRPVEPGTPSPRARLEVCARLNERGIGCGVLMAPILPYLTDGPRALEAAVREIAEAGAVRIVPIVLHLRPGAREWFMAWLSREHPRLVPRYLELYGRGAYAPRAYQERVADQVRRLAERYGIGAAAARDGVRTGGRAASRAAAPLPSAVSPAEQLTLL
;
A
#
# COMPACT_ATOMS: atom_id res chain seq x y z
N MET A 1 17.61 6.97 23.39
CA MET A 1 17.07 8.29 23.01
C MET A 1 17.84 8.78 21.80
N CYS A 2 17.36 8.50 20.59
CA CYS A 2 17.96 9.02 19.36
C CYS A 2 17.09 10.19 18.89
N SER A 3 17.55 11.40 19.16
CA SER A 3 16.86 12.64 18.82
C SER A 3 16.83 12.86 17.30
N ASN A 4 15.63 13.05 16.74
CA ASN A 4 15.40 13.49 15.35
C ASN A 4 15.83 14.96 15.09
N GLN A 5 16.79 15.52 15.84
CA GLN A 5 17.19 16.94 15.76
C GLN A 5 18.13 17.28 14.59
N GLY A 6 18.40 16.38 13.64
CA GLY A 6 19.40 16.61 12.59
C GLY A 6 18.91 16.96 11.19
N VAL A 7 17.64 16.72 10.84
CA VAL A 7 17.14 17.06 9.49
C VAL A 7 16.57 18.47 9.51
N ARG A 8 17.44 19.45 9.25
CA ARG A 8 17.07 20.86 9.13
C ARG A 8 16.32 21.06 7.80
N TRP A 9 14.99 21.00 7.86
CA TRP A 9 14.08 21.15 6.71
C TRP A 9 14.03 22.57 6.11
N ASP A 10 14.75 23.53 6.71
CA ASP A 10 14.77 24.94 6.31
C ASP A 10 15.37 25.18 4.91
N ASN A 11 16.14 24.23 4.37
CA ASN A 11 16.80 24.33 3.06
C ASN A 11 15.90 23.89 1.88
N LEU A 12 14.62 23.56 2.11
CA LEU A 12 13.65 23.23 1.06
C LEU A 12 12.80 24.43 0.60
N ARG A 13 13.26 25.66 0.91
CA ARG A 13 12.78 26.87 0.24
C ARG A 13 13.29 26.84 -1.21
N PRO A 14 12.47 27.22 -2.20
CA PRO A 14 12.79 27.03 -3.61
C PRO A 14 14.02 27.86 -4.01
N SER A 15 15.20 27.24 -4.01
CA SER A 15 16.31 27.69 -4.83
C SER A 15 16.14 27.05 -6.22
N GLY A 16 15.43 27.75 -7.09
CA GLY A 16 15.17 27.32 -8.46
C GLY A 16 13.71 26.92 -8.66
N ALA A 17 13.00 27.73 -9.45
CA ALA A 17 11.74 27.30 -10.05
C ALA A 17 12.01 26.03 -10.86
N ALA A 18 11.33 24.93 -10.53
CA ALA A 18 11.34 23.74 -11.37
C ALA A 18 10.79 24.14 -12.75
N GLU A 19 11.58 23.95 -13.82
CA GLU A 19 11.13 24.30 -15.16
C GLU A 19 9.96 23.39 -15.58
N PRO A 20 8.83 23.98 -16.03
CA PRO A 20 7.70 23.20 -16.52
C PRO A 20 8.05 22.56 -17.86
N GLY A 21 8.25 21.24 -17.86
CA GLY A 21 8.35 20.44 -19.09
C GLY A 21 6.97 20.01 -19.61
N PRO A 22 6.78 19.77 -20.91
CA PRO A 22 5.51 19.31 -21.46
C PRO A 22 5.11 17.95 -20.86
N ALA A 23 3.87 17.83 -20.40
CA ALA A 23 3.30 16.56 -19.97
C ALA A 23 3.00 15.68 -21.21
N PRO A 24 3.14 14.34 -21.13
CA PRO A 24 2.77 13.44 -22.23
C PRO A 24 1.30 13.62 -22.66
N ALA A 25 0.98 13.31 -23.92
CA ALA A 25 -0.30 13.65 -24.58
C ALA A 25 -1.59 13.11 -23.90
N LEU A 26 -1.48 12.11 -23.02
CA LEU A 26 -2.61 11.55 -22.26
C LEU A 26 -2.81 12.15 -20.86
N PHE A 27 -2.00 13.14 -20.47
CA PHE A 27 -2.23 13.85 -19.22
C PHE A 27 -3.33 14.91 -19.40
N PRO A 28 -4.18 15.14 -18.38
CA PRO A 28 -5.22 16.16 -18.47
C PRO A 28 -4.64 17.54 -18.78
N GLU A 29 -5.39 18.37 -19.50
CA GLU A 29 -5.04 19.78 -19.69
C GLU A 29 -4.76 20.44 -18.33
N GLY A 30 -3.60 21.12 -18.24
CA GLY A 30 -3.13 21.74 -17.00
C GLY A 30 -2.30 20.83 -16.08
N ALA A 31 -1.93 19.61 -16.53
CA ALA A 31 -0.96 18.80 -15.80
C ALA A 31 0.42 19.48 -15.79
N VAL A 32 1.01 19.60 -14.59
CA VAL A 32 2.33 20.22 -14.40
C VAL A 32 3.34 19.12 -14.10
N ALA A 33 4.36 18.96 -14.96
CA ALA A 33 5.50 18.12 -14.66
C ALA A 33 6.47 18.86 -13.74
N ARG A 34 6.87 18.22 -12.64
CA ARG A 34 7.90 18.72 -11.73
C ARG A 34 8.97 17.68 -11.51
N THR A 35 10.23 18.10 -11.57
CA THR A 35 11.38 17.30 -11.16
C THR A 35 12.07 18.03 -10.01
N PHE A 36 12.54 17.27 -9.02
CA PHE A 36 13.24 17.82 -7.86
C PHE A 36 14.65 17.21 -7.81
N ASP A 37 15.68 18.06 -7.68
CA ASP A 37 17.08 17.62 -7.59
C ASP A 37 17.53 17.30 -6.15
N ALA A 38 16.59 17.17 -5.22
CA ALA A 38 16.91 16.67 -3.88
C ALA A 38 17.38 15.21 -3.96
N PRO A 39 18.41 14.78 -3.18
CA PRO A 39 18.97 13.42 -3.27
C PRO A 39 17.94 12.29 -3.19
N GLY A 40 16.87 12.48 -2.41
CA GLY A 40 15.79 11.49 -2.26
C GLY A 40 14.79 11.42 -3.43
N PHE A 41 14.85 12.37 -4.37
CA PHE A 41 13.94 12.52 -5.52
C PHE A 41 14.65 12.58 -6.88
N ARG A 42 15.98 12.47 -6.91
CA ARG A 42 16.77 12.51 -8.15
C ARG A 42 16.29 11.43 -9.11
N GLY A 43 15.97 11.84 -10.34
CA GLY A 43 15.46 10.94 -11.39
C GLY A 43 13.98 10.59 -11.27
N ILE A 44 13.23 11.25 -10.37
CA ILE A 44 11.79 11.10 -10.24
C ILE A 44 11.09 12.36 -10.79
N THR A 45 10.09 12.14 -11.64
CA THR A 45 9.19 13.17 -12.16
C THR A 45 7.82 13.02 -11.54
N PHE A 46 7.31 14.11 -10.99
CA PHE A 46 5.96 14.21 -10.44
C PHE A 46 5.06 14.92 -11.43
N TYR A 47 3.98 14.27 -11.84
CA TYR A 47 2.95 14.85 -12.67
C TYR A 47 1.78 15.27 -11.80
N GLU A 48 1.69 16.57 -11.51
CA GLU A 48 0.59 17.14 -10.75
C GLU A 48 -0.64 17.24 -11.63
N VAL A 49 -1.72 16.56 -11.23
CA VAL A 49 -2.99 16.54 -11.97
C VAL A 49 -4.13 16.95 -11.05
N ARG A 50 -5.12 17.63 -11.62
CA ARG A 50 -6.42 17.80 -10.98
C ARG A 50 -7.33 16.64 -11.41
N ALA A 51 -7.63 15.74 -10.48
CA ALA A 51 -8.50 14.61 -10.76
C ALA A 51 -9.98 15.04 -10.78
N ARG A 52 -10.80 14.32 -11.55
CA ARG A 52 -12.27 14.49 -11.55
C ARG A 52 -12.91 13.82 -10.33
N SER A 53 -12.37 12.67 -9.93
CA SER A 53 -12.82 11.88 -8.77
C SER A 53 -11.68 11.29 -7.94
N ILE A 54 -11.97 10.95 -6.68
CA ILE A 54 -11.01 10.30 -5.78
C ILE A 54 -11.55 9.06 -5.08
N VAL A 55 -12.87 8.95 -4.87
CA VAL A 55 -13.53 7.80 -4.23
C VAL A 55 -14.02 6.83 -5.30
N ASN A 56 -13.27 5.75 -5.51
CA ASN A 56 -13.51 4.78 -6.59
C ASN A 56 -14.23 3.55 -6.04
N ARG A 57 -15.30 3.10 -6.70
CA ARG A 57 -15.98 1.85 -6.33
C ARG A 57 -15.15 0.66 -6.79
N VAL A 58 -15.04 -0.35 -5.93
CA VAL A 58 -14.41 -1.62 -6.25
C VAL A 58 -15.45 -2.52 -6.94
N PRO A 59 -15.13 -3.19 -8.06
CA PRO A 59 -16.08 -4.07 -8.73
C PRO A 59 -16.59 -5.19 -7.81
N ALA A 60 -17.88 -5.54 -7.89
CA ALA A 60 -18.49 -6.54 -6.99
C ALA A 60 -17.93 -7.97 -7.15
N THR A 61 -17.32 -8.27 -8.31
CA THR A 61 -16.57 -9.52 -8.53
C THR A 61 -15.32 -9.60 -7.65
N SER A 62 -15.02 -8.52 -6.93
CA SER A 62 -13.84 -8.40 -6.14
C SER A 62 -13.94 -9.12 -4.81
N ARG A 63 -12.91 -9.87 -4.39
CA ARG A 63 -12.88 -10.58 -3.11
C ARG A 63 -12.07 -9.87 -2.03
N VAL A 64 -12.09 -8.55 -2.05
CA VAL A 64 -11.48 -7.70 -1.01
C VAL A 64 -12.50 -7.32 0.05
N PRO A 65 -12.07 -7.04 1.30
CA PRO A 65 -12.98 -6.71 2.39
C PRO A 65 -13.39 -5.22 2.41
N PHE A 66 -13.43 -4.56 1.25
CA PHE A 66 -13.77 -3.13 1.13
C PHE A 66 -14.43 -2.82 -0.22
N GLU A 67 -15.32 -1.83 -0.22
CA GLU A 67 -16.16 -1.49 -1.37
C GLU A 67 -15.65 -0.26 -2.14
N TYR A 68 -14.83 0.58 -1.49
CA TYR A 68 -14.31 1.81 -2.08
C TYR A 68 -12.82 1.97 -1.87
N THR A 69 -12.17 2.77 -2.72
CA THR A 69 -10.77 3.14 -2.57
C THR A 69 -10.51 4.62 -2.78
N ILE A 70 -9.54 5.16 -2.04
CA ILE A 70 -8.92 6.47 -2.27
C ILE A 70 -7.45 6.24 -2.63
N ASN A 71 -7.04 6.74 -3.80
CA ASN A 71 -5.67 6.64 -4.28
C ASN A 71 -5.15 8.05 -4.63
N PRO A 72 -4.43 8.73 -3.71
CA PRO A 72 -3.90 10.08 -3.95
C PRO A 72 -2.75 10.10 -4.95
N TYR A 73 -2.06 8.98 -5.10
CA TYR A 73 -0.94 8.78 -6.01
C TYR A 73 -1.21 7.66 -7.00
N ARG A 74 -0.56 7.71 -8.16
CA ARG A 74 -0.34 6.56 -9.06
C ARG A 74 1.15 6.50 -9.38
N GLY A 75 1.72 5.31 -9.38
CA GLY A 75 3.17 5.13 -9.30
C GLY A 75 3.63 5.10 -7.85
N CYS A 76 4.76 4.43 -7.60
CA CYS A 76 5.27 4.30 -6.25
C CYS A 76 6.80 4.25 -6.21
N THR A 77 7.40 5.20 -5.49
CA THR A 77 8.87 5.28 -5.32
C THR A 77 9.45 4.17 -4.43
N HIS A 78 8.60 3.27 -3.91
CA HIS A 78 9.02 2.08 -3.18
C HIS A 78 9.72 1.04 -4.09
N ALA A 79 9.43 1.06 -5.38
CA ALA A 79 10.09 0.24 -6.39
C ALA A 79 10.12 -1.29 -6.11
N CYS A 80 9.07 -1.83 -5.47
CA CYS A 80 8.98 -3.27 -5.18
C CYS A 80 8.92 -4.08 -6.49
N VAL A 81 9.84 -5.03 -6.69
CA VAL A 81 9.97 -5.78 -7.96
C VAL A 81 8.74 -6.62 -8.33
N TYR A 82 7.87 -6.90 -7.37
CA TYR A 82 6.64 -7.69 -7.54
C TYR A 82 5.35 -6.84 -7.66
N CYS A 83 5.44 -5.50 -7.65
CA CYS A 83 4.27 -4.64 -7.47
C CYS A 83 3.22 -4.81 -8.59
N PHE A 84 2.05 -5.35 -8.24
CA PHE A 84 0.96 -5.57 -9.21
C PHE A 84 0.39 -4.26 -9.78
N ALA A 85 0.52 -3.15 -9.06
CA ALA A 85 -0.02 -1.87 -9.47
C ALA A 85 0.76 -1.19 -10.61
N ARG A 86 1.93 -1.75 -10.98
CA ARG A 86 2.70 -1.37 -12.16
C ARG A 86 1.88 -1.29 -13.44
N ASN A 87 0.90 -2.19 -13.58
CA ASN A 87 0.01 -2.18 -14.74
C ASN A 87 -0.87 -0.92 -14.83
N SER A 88 -1.04 -0.14 -13.77
CA SER A 88 -1.82 1.11 -13.83
C SER A 88 -1.17 2.22 -14.68
N HIS A 89 0.13 2.10 -14.98
CA HIS A 89 0.85 3.02 -15.87
C HIS A 89 0.56 2.77 -17.36
N SER A 90 0.18 1.55 -17.75
CA SER A 90 -0.18 1.28 -19.16
C SER A 90 -1.44 2.03 -19.59
N TYR A 91 -2.32 2.41 -18.66
CA TYR A 91 -3.48 3.26 -18.95
C TYR A 91 -3.13 4.72 -19.28
N LEU A 92 -1.85 5.10 -19.16
CA LEU A 92 -1.34 6.45 -19.44
C LEU A 92 -0.26 6.42 -20.53
N ASP A 93 -0.15 5.32 -21.28
CA ASP A 93 0.94 5.05 -22.22
C ASP A 93 2.34 5.18 -21.59
N LEU A 94 2.45 4.88 -20.30
CA LEU A 94 3.71 4.83 -19.57
C LEU A 94 4.18 3.39 -19.40
N GLY A 95 5.50 3.21 -19.30
CA GLY A 95 6.08 1.90 -19.02
C GLY A 95 5.63 1.34 -17.66
N THR A 96 5.38 0.03 -17.59
CA THR A 96 5.02 -0.65 -16.33
C THR A 96 6.26 -1.03 -15.49
N GLY A 97 7.46 -0.89 -16.04
CA GLY A 97 8.74 -1.09 -15.36
C GLY A 97 9.20 0.15 -14.60
N ARG A 98 10.32 0.75 -15.05
CA ARG A 98 10.97 1.91 -14.39
C ARG A 98 10.07 3.13 -14.28
N ASP A 99 9.24 3.39 -15.29
CA ASP A 99 8.32 4.53 -15.30
C ASP A 99 7.33 4.48 -14.12
N PHE A 100 6.90 3.31 -13.66
CA PHE A 100 6.07 3.21 -12.46
C PHE A 100 6.79 3.70 -11.19
N ASP A 101 8.11 3.51 -11.12
CA ASP A 101 8.94 3.84 -9.97
C ASP A 101 9.39 5.32 -10.00
N SER A 102 9.48 5.92 -11.20
CA SER A 102 10.05 7.26 -11.42
C SER A 102 9.07 8.30 -11.92
N LYS A 103 7.90 7.94 -12.45
CA LYS A 103 6.87 8.87 -12.94
C LYS A 103 5.64 8.77 -12.04
N ILE A 104 5.55 9.67 -11.07
CA ILE A 104 4.50 9.64 -10.04
C ILE A 104 3.41 10.64 -10.39
N ILE A 105 2.18 10.16 -10.58
CA ILE A 105 1.02 11.02 -10.80
C ILE A 105 0.46 11.40 -9.44
N VAL A 106 0.34 12.71 -9.20
CA VAL A 106 -0.08 13.29 -7.93
C VAL A 106 -1.40 14.02 -8.11
N LYS A 107 -2.45 13.54 -7.44
CA LYS A 107 -3.78 14.16 -7.50
C LYS A 107 -3.87 15.30 -6.50
N VAL A 108 -3.43 16.50 -6.89
CA VAL A 108 -3.23 17.63 -5.97
C VAL A 108 -4.53 18.12 -5.31
N ASN A 109 -5.69 17.86 -5.91
CA ASN A 109 -7.01 18.18 -5.36
C ASN A 109 -7.65 17.02 -4.58
N ALA A 110 -6.91 15.95 -4.22
CA ALA A 110 -7.46 14.75 -3.59
C ALA A 110 -8.27 15.04 -2.31
N ALA A 111 -7.80 15.96 -1.45
CA ALA A 111 -8.51 16.31 -0.21
C ALA A 111 -9.83 17.06 -0.47
N GLU A 112 -9.86 17.95 -1.47
CA GLU A 112 -11.06 18.67 -1.90
C GLU A 112 -12.11 17.67 -2.43
N LEU A 113 -11.69 16.77 -3.32
CA LEU A 113 -12.53 15.72 -3.88
C LEU A 113 -13.06 14.79 -2.79
N ALA A 114 -12.21 14.40 -1.84
CA ALA A 114 -12.59 13.49 -0.76
C ALA A 114 -13.72 14.09 0.08
N ARG A 115 -13.61 15.36 0.50
CA ARG A 115 -14.67 16.04 1.25
C ARG A 115 -16.00 16.05 0.48
N ARG A 116 -15.96 16.41 -0.80
CA ARG A 116 -17.15 16.47 -1.65
C ARG A 116 -17.79 15.08 -1.85
N GLU A 117 -16.99 14.08 -2.17
CA GLU A 117 -17.50 12.76 -2.56
C GLU A 117 -17.95 11.92 -1.38
N LEU A 118 -17.29 12.05 -0.22
CA LEU A 118 -17.70 11.39 1.02
C LEU A 118 -19.04 11.93 1.56
N ALA A 119 -19.42 13.15 1.16
CA ALA A 119 -20.74 13.71 1.47
C ALA A 119 -21.89 13.06 0.68
N ALA A 120 -21.61 12.26 -0.34
CA ALA A 120 -22.63 11.69 -1.21
C ALA A 120 -23.59 10.75 -0.46
N PRO A 121 -24.92 10.80 -0.73
CA PRO A 121 -25.91 9.97 -0.05
C PRO A 121 -25.60 8.46 -0.12
N ARG A 122 -25.08 7.98 -1.24
CA ARG A 122 -24.69 6.57 -1.44
C ARG A 122 -23.65 6.04 -0.46
N LEU A 123 -22.87 6.93 0.18
CA LEU A 123 -21.90 6.59 1.22
C LEU A 123 -22.48 6.87 2.61
N ARG A 124 -23.13 8.02 2.79
CA ARG A 124 -23.64 8.45 4.09
C ARG A 124 -24.89 7.71 4.57
N ALA A 125 -25.79 7.35 3.67
CA ALA A 125 -27.08 6.71 3.99
C ALA A 125 -27.03 5.18 3.98
N ALA A 126 -25.88 4.58 3.64
CA ALA A 126 -25.72 3.13 3.65
C ALA A 126 -25.57 2.61 5.09
N ASP A 127 -26.29 1.54 5.42
CA ASP A 127 -26.18 0.83 6.70
C ASP A 127 -26.01 -0.70 6.46
N PRO A 128 -24.86 -1.31 6.84
CA PRO A 128 -23.68 -0.64 7.38
C PRO A 128 -23.00 0.26 6.35
N ARG A 129 -22.30 1.30 6.82
CA ARG A 129 -21.48 2.15 5.94
C ARG A 129 -20.37 1.30 5.29
N PRO A 130 -20.16 1.46 3.96
CA PRO A 130 -19.11 0.73 3.25
C PRO A 130 -17.73 1.17 3.74
N VAL A 131 -16.70 0.35 3.56
CA VAL A 131 -15.32 0.66 3.95
C VAL A 131 -14.54 1.25 2.77
N VAL A 132 -13.79 2.32 3.04
CA VAL A 132 -12.84 2.92 2.09
C VAL A 132 -11.43 2.43 2.38
N ALA A 133 -10.76 1.79 1.42
CA ALA A 133 -9.36 1.42 1.52
C ALA A 133 -8.42 2.47 0.88
N ILE A 134 -7.31 2.76 1.54
CA ILE A 134 -6.32 3.75 1.12
C ILE A 134 -4.94 3.09 1.07
N GLY A 135 -4.24 3.22 -0.05
CA GLY A 135 -2.90 2.64 -0.22
C GLY A 135 -2.77 1.27 -0.93
N PRO A 136 -3.82 0.47 -1.23
CA PRO A 136 -3.64 -0.81 -1.94
C PRO A 136 -2.97 -0.73 -3.32
N ASN A 137 -3.20 0.33 -4.09
CA ASN A 137 -2.65 0.44 -5.45
C ASN A 137 -1.34 1.23 -5.50
N ALA A 138 -1.25 2.34 -4.78
CA ALA A 138 -0.01 3.07 -4.62
C ALA A 138 0.09 3.52 -3.18
N ASP A 139 1.28 3.40 -2.60
CA ASP A 139 1.45 3.69 -1.19
C ASP A 139 1.16 5.17 -0.91
N CYS A 140 0.20 5.42 -0.02
CA CYS A 140 -0.23 6.77 0.33
C CYS A 140 0.75 7.51 1.25
N TYR A 141 1.69 6.80 1.87
CA TYR A 141 2.76 7.32 2.72
C TYR A 141 4.15 7.06 2.14
N GLN A 142 4.25 6.89 0.81
CA GLN A 142 5.54 6.92 0.11
C GLN A 142 6.25 8.27 0.28
N ARG A 143 7.52 8.36 -0.12
CA ARG A 143 8.35 9.58 0.05
C ARG A 143 7.69 10.86 -0.47
N ALA A 144 6.94 10.76 -1.58
CA ALA A 144 6.18 11.88 -2.16
C ALA A 144 5.26 12.58 -1.15
N GLU A 145 4.64 11.82 -0.25
CA GLU A 145 3.74 12.34 0.78
C GLU A 145 4.44 13.26 1.80
N GLY A 146 5.77 13.15 1.94
CA GLY A 146 6.56 14.07 2.76
C GLY A 146 6.52 15.50 2.25
N ARG A 147 6.37 15.66 0.92
CA ARG A 147 6.27 16.97 0.26
C ARG A 147 4.82 17.39 0.03
N TYR A 148 4.02 16.51 -0.57
CA TYR A 148 2.67 16.86 -1.01
C TYR A 148 1.65 16.93 0.11
N ARG A 149 1.86 16.19 1.21
CA ARG A 149 1.01 16.22 2.41
C ARG A 149 -0.49 16.09 2.09
N LEU A 150 -0.86 15.17 1.20
CA LEU A 150 -2.26 14.98 0.80
C LEU A 150 -3.05 14.21 1.86
N MET A 151 -2.39 13.31 2.60
CA MET A 151 -3.05 12.45 3.58
C MET A 151 -3.73 13.21 4.73
N PRO A 152 -3.14 14.25 5.35
CA PRO A 152 -3.81 15.00 6.40
C PRO A 152 -5.17 15.58 5.96
N GLY A 153 -5.26 16.09 4.74
CA GLY A 153 -6.51 16.61 4.19
C GLY A 153 -7.54 15.52 3.89
N ILE A 154 -7.09 14.34 3.45
CA ILE A 154 -7.94 13.17 3.23
C ILE A 154 -8.45 12.60 4.56
N LEU A 155 -7.59 12.50 5.58
CA LEU A 155 -7.95 12.03 6.92
C LEU A 155 -9.01 12.93 7.55
N ARG A 156 -8.84 14.27 7.48
CA ARG A 156 -9.88 15.21 7.94
C ARG A 156 -11.21 14.99 7.22
N ALA A 157 -11.20 14.79 5.91
CA ALA A 157 -12.43 14.51 5.16
C ALA A 157 -13.14 13.22 5.64
N LEU A 158 -12.37 12.19 6.01
CA LEU A 158 -12.89 10.93 6.54
C LEU A 158 -13.45 11.12 7.96
N ILE A 159 -12.76 11.89 8.80
CA ILE A 159 -13.20 12.26 10.16
C ILE A 159 -14.52 13.03 10.10
N ASP A 160 -14.60 14.09 9.29
CA ASP A 160 -15.78 14.94 9.12
C ASP A 160 -17.01 14.13 8.67
N ALA A 161 -16.79 13.13 7.81
CA ALA A 161 -17.83 12.22 7.34
C ALA A 161 -18.11 11.03 8.28
N ALA A 162 -17.32 10.88 9.35
CA ALA A 162 -17.22 9.68 10.19
C ALA A 162 -17.08 8.38 9.37
N GLN A 163 -16.48 8.43 8.19
CA GLN A 163 -16.48 7.36 7.20
C GLN A 163 -15.55 6.21 7.63
N PRO A 164 -16.00 4.94 7.74
CA PRO A 164 -15.10 3.82 8.02
C PRO A 164 -14.02 3.66 6.94
N PHE A 165 -12.77 3.44 7.35
CA PHE A 165 -11.66 3.27 6.41
C PHE A 165 -10.54 2.35 6.91
N GLY A 166 -9.77 1.85 5.94
CA GLY A 166 -8.55 1.07 6.15
C GLY A 166 -7.35 1.69 5.42
N ILE A 167 -6.17 1.66 6.04
CA ILE A 167 -4.91 2.09 5.41
C ILE A 167 -3.97 0.89 5.28
N LEU A 168 -3.44 0.66 4.08
CA LEU A 168 -2.35 -0.27 3.83
C LEU A 168 -1.12 0.50 3.39
N THR A 169 0.00 0.35 4.10
CA THR A 169 1.25 1.05 3.76
C THR A 169 2.50 0.23 4.08
N LYS A 170 3.61 0.59 3.44
CA LYS A 170 4.99 0.24 3.78
C LYS A 170 5.76 1.45 4.33
N GLY A 171 5.20 2.65 4.25
CA GLY A 171 5.83 3.91 4.64
C GLY A 171 5.76 4.17 6.14
N THR A 172 6.85 4.69 6.71
CA THR A 172 6.92 5.12 8.11
C THR A 172 6.29 6.49 8.35
N LEU A 173 6.01 7.24 7.27
CA LEU A 173 5.48 8.60 7.33
C LEU A 173 4.05 8.66 7.90
N ILE A 174 3.34 7.54 7.95
CA ILE A 174 2.04 7.42 8.64
C ILE A 174 2.10 7.88 10.10
N LEU A 175 3.25 7.73 10.78
CA LEU A 175 3.41 8.16 12.17
C LEU A 175 3.34 9.68 12.34
N ARG A 176 3.57 10.47 11.28
CA ARG A 176 3.35 11.92 11.29
C ARG A 176 1.89 12.27 11.58
N ASP A 177 0.97 11.43 11.10
CA ASP A 177 -0.48 11.68 11.14
C ASP A 177 -1.16 10.83 12.22
N ILE A 178 -0.40 10.32 13.20
CA ILE A 178 -0.91 9.41 14.24
C ILE A 178 -2.02 10.04 15.08
N ASP A 179 -1.94 11.33 15.38
CA ASP A 179 -2.97 12.01 16.18
C ASP A 179 -4.28 12.18 15.37
N LEU A 180 -4.20 12.38 14.04
CA LEU A 180 -5.39 12.37 13.17
C LEU A 180 -6.01 10.97 13.07
N LEU A 181 -5.18 9.91 13.09
CA LEU A 181 -5.68 8.54 13.11
C LEU A 181 -6.36 8.19 14.44
N ALA A 182 -5.85 8.71 15.56
CA ALA A 182 -6.49 8.57 16.86
C ALA A 182 -7.83 9.31 16.89
N GLU A 183 -7.89 10.56 16.43
CA GLU A 183 -9.13 11.33 16.28
C GLU A 183 -10.16 10.58 15.40
N ALA A 184 -9.72 10.01 14.29
CA ALA A 184 -10.59 9.20 13.43
C ALA A 184 -11.15 7.95 14.13
N ALA A 185 -10.36 7.30 14.99
CA ALA A 185 -10.79 6.10 15.72
C ALA A 185 -11.90 6.38 16.75
N GLU A 186 -12.00 7.62 17.24
CA GLU A 186 -13.08 8.06 18.13
C GLU A 186 -14.43 8.11 17.41
N VAL A 187 -14.44 8.61 16.17
CA VAL A 187 -15.68 8.86 15.41
C VAL A 187 -16.08 7.72 14.48
N THR A 188 -15.15 6.84 14.11
CA THR A 188 -15.42 5.75 13.18
C THR A 188 -14.49 4.56 13.34
N ARG A 189 -14.77 3.52 12.57
CA ARG A 189 -13.93 2.32 12.51
C ARG A 189 -12.71 2.60 11.62
N VAL A 190 -11.52 2.51 12.22
CA VAL A 190 -10.23 2.65 11.54
C VAL A 190 -9.46 1.34 11.61
N GLY A 191 -8.90 0.89 10.49
CA GLY A 191 -7.96 -0.23 10.46
C GLY A 191 -6.66 0.18 9.77
N VAL A 192 -5.52 -0.19 10.34
CA VAL A 192 -4.23 -0.03 9.66
C VAL A 192 -3.60 -1.40 9.46
N ASP A 193 -2.95 -1.61 8.32
CA ASP A 193 -2.04 -2.73 8.09
C ASP A 193 -0.72 -2.17 7.53
N VAL A 194 0.40 -2.63 8.11
CA VAL A 194 1.71 -2.47 7.47
C VAL A 194 2.03 -3.73 6.66
N SER A 195 2.61 -3.57 5.46
CA SER A 195 3.05 -4.73 4.68
C SER A 195 4.45 -5.17 5.08
N VAL A 196 4.58 -6.37 5.63
CA VAL A 196 5.86 -7.02 5.99
C VAL A 196 5.80 -8.47 5.56
N GLY A 197 6.20 -8.77 4.32
CA GLY A 197 6.16 -10.14 3.79
C GLY A 197 7.21 -11.08 4.40
N PHE A 198 8.32 -10.52 4.86
CA PHE A 198 9.48 -11.21 5.42
C PHE A 198 10.39 -10.19 6.12
N THR A 199 11.22 -10.66 7.06
CA THR A 199 12.07 -9.79 7.91
C THR A 199 13.56 -9.86 7.59
N ASP A 200 13.99 -10.82 6.76
CA ASP A 200 15.38 -10.91 6.31
C ASP A 200 15.77 -9.71 5.44
N GLU A 201 16.67 -8.86 5.96
CA GLU A 201 17.18 -7.69 5.25
C GLU A 201 17.91 -8.02 3.94
N ARG A 202 18.53 -9.21 3.85
CA ARG A 202 19.24 -9.65 2.64
C ARG A 202 18.26 -9.95 1.51
N ALA A 203 17.08 -10.49 1.84
CA ALA A 203 15.99 -10.65 0.88
C ALA A 203 15.28 -9.32 0.59
N TRP A 204 15.13 -8.45 1.59
CA TRP A 204 14.39 -7.19 1.46
C TRP A 204 15.06 -6.18 0.52
N ARG A 205 16.36 -5.94 0.69
CA ARG A 205 17.09 -4.92 -0.09
C ARG A 205 16.91 -5.07 -1.61
N PRO A 206 17.09 -6.27 -2.23
CA PRO A 206 16.92 -6.42 -3.67
C PRO A 206 15.45 -6.46 -4.12
N VAL A 207 14.50 -6.81 -3.24
CA VAL A 207 13.09 -6.98 -3.60
C VAL A 207 12.29 -5.68 -3.44
N GLU A 208 12.58 -4.89 -2.40
CA GLU A 208 11.82 -3.69 -2.02
C GLU A 208 12.74 -2.47 -1.78
N PRO A 209 13.60 -2.10 -2.74
CA PRO A 209 14.74 -1.19 -2.51
C PRO A 209 14.35 0.24 -2.07
N GLY A 210 13.16 0.72 -2.42
CA GLY A 210 12.72 2.08 -2.11
C GLY A 210 11.92 2.22 -0.80
N THR A 211 11.60 1.09 -0.16
CA THR A 211 10.79 1.04 1.07
C THR A 211 11.63 1.26 2.34
N PRO A 212 11.01 1.54 3.50
CA PRO A 212 11.65 1.35 4.81
C PRO A 212 11.94 -0.13 5.10
N SER A 213 12.89 -0.42 5.98
CA SER A 213 13.21 -1.82 6.37
C SER A 213 12.01 -2.52 7.02
N PRO A 214 11.94 -3.87 6.98
CA PRO A 214 10.90 -4.63 7.68
C PRO A 214 10.76 -4.24 9.15
N ARG A 215 11.89 -4.11 9.85
CA ARG A 215 11.94 -3.67 11.25
C ARG A 215 11.31 -2.29 11.44
N ALA A 216 11.64 -1.30 10.61
CA ALA A 216 11.05 0.04 10.71
C ALA A 216 9.52 0.02 10.51
N ARG A 217 9.00 -0.89 9.68
CA ARG A 217 7.55 -1.05 9.49
C ARG A 217 6.89 -1.75 10.68
N LEU A 218 7.57 -2.70 11.31
CA LEU A 218 7.11 -3.31 12.55
C LEU A 218 7.10 -2.30 13.70
N GLU A 219 8.07 -1.39 13.76
CA GLU A 219 8.05 -0.26 14.70
C GLU A 219 6.83 0.65 14.48
N VAL A 220 6.44 0.91 13.22
CA VAL A 220 5.17 1.61 12.93
C VAL A 220 3.96 0.88 13.49
N CYS A 221 3.90 -0.45 13.32
CA CYS A 221 2.83 -1.27 13.87
C CYS A 221 2.74 -1.14 15.40
N ALA A 222 3.87 -1.30 16.09
CA ALA A 222 3.97 -1.15 17.54
C ALA A 222 3.47 0.23 17.99
N ARG A 223 3.98 1.31 17.37
CA ARG A 223 3.61 2.69 17.75
C ARG A 223 2.14 3.03 17.52
N LEU A 224 1.51 2.47 16.48
CA LEU A 224 0.08 2.63 16.26
C LEU A 224 -0.73 1.89 17.33
N ASN A 225 -0.34 0.65 17.66
CA ASN A 225 -1.01 -0.15 18.69
C ASN A 225 -0.86 0.47 20.08
N GLU A 226 0.31 1.02 20.44
CA GLU A 226 0.53 1.78 21.68
C GLU A 226 -0.40 3.01 21.81
N ARG A 227 -0.87 3.56 20.69
CA ARG A 227 -1.83 4.67 20.63
C ARG A 227 -3.28 4.21 20.53
N GLY A 228 -3.56 2.91 20.67
CA GLY A 228 -4.90 2.34 20.55
C GLY A 228 -5.43 2.24 19.11
N ILE A 229 -4.60 2.52 18.10
CA ILE A 229 -4.98 2.42 16.68
C ILE A 229 -4.66 1.00 16.21
N GLY A 230 -5.68 0.16 16.06
CA GLY A 230 -5.52 -1.25 15.71
C GLY A 230 -4.76 -1.47 14.39
N CYS A 231 -3.48 -1.83 14.51
CA CYS A 231 -2.56 -2.08 13.41
C CYS A 231 -2.20 -3.57 13.31
N GLY A 232 -2.51 -4.15 12.15
CA GLY A 232 -2.12 -5.50 11.78
C GLY A 232 -0.92 -5.53 10.84
N VAL A 233 -0.53 -6.75 10.47
CA VAL A 233 0.48 -6.98 9.43
C VAL A 233 -0.13 -7.74 8.27
N LEU A 234 -0.04 -7.14 7.09
CA LEU A 234 -0.21 -7.87 5.84
C LEU A 234 1.13 -8.54 5.52
N MET A 235 1.24 -9.84 5.77
CA MET A 235 2.43 -10.62 5.45
C MET A 235 2.44 -10.92 3.94
N ALA A 236 2.75 -9.88 3.16
CA ALA A 236 2.65 -9.90 1.71
C ALA A 236 3.76 -9.09 1.01
N PRO A 237 4.37 -9.66 -0.05
CA PRO A 237 4.22 -11.04 -0.50
C PRO A 237 5.10 -11.99 0.32
N ILE A 238 4.60 -13.20 0.54
CA ILE A 238 5.46 -14.36 0.82
C ILE A 238 5.97 -14.88 -0.53
N LEU A 239 7.29 -14.89 -0.72
CA LEU A 239 7.95 -15.24 -1.97
C LEU A 239 8.27 -16.75 -2.00
N PRO A 240 7.72 -17.52 -2.94
CA PRO A 240 8.01 -18.94 -3.08
C PRO A 240 9.50 -19.26 -3.17
N TYR A 241 9.97 -20.24 -2.40
CA TYR A 241 11.35 -20.72 -2.35
C TYR A 241 12.39 -19.69 -1.88
N LEU A 242 11.98 -18.46 -1.58
CA LEU A 242 12.84 -17.38 -1.08
C LEU A 242 12.53 -17.05 0.38
N THR A 243 11.24 -16.95 0.73
CA THR A 243 10.81 -16.51 2.06
C THR A 243 9.69 -17.37 2.67
N ASP A 244 9.28 -18.45 2.01
CA ASP A 244 8.22 -19.37 2.48
C ASP A 244 8.74 -20.61 3.23
N GLY A 245 10.06 -20.68 3.47
CA GLY A 245 10.67 -21.76 4.23
C GLY A 245 10.27 -21.73 5.71
N PRO A 246 10.15 -22.88 6.40
CA PRO A 246 9.61 -22.90 7.76
C PRO A 246 10.30 -22.01 8.78
N ARG A 247 11.64 -21.96 8.76
CA ARG A 247 12.43 -21.09 9.63
C ARG A 247 12.22 -19.61 9.32
N ALA A 248 12.11 -19.25 8.05
CA ALA A 248 11.88 -17.86 7.63
C ALA A 248 10.48 -17.38 8.03
N LEU A 249 9.46 -18.22 7.85
CA LEU A 249 8.10 -17.93 8.29
C LEU A 249 8.02 -17.79 9.81
N GLU A 250 8.62 -18.71 10.57
CA GLU A 250 8.61 -18.64 12.04
C GLU A 250 9.33 -17.39 12.57
N ALA A 251 10.50 -17.05 12.02
CA ALA A 251 11.22 -15.83 12.38
C ALA A 251 10.38 -14.57 12.13
N ALA A 252 9.79 -14.44 10.92
CA ALA A 252 8.98 -13.29 10.57
C ALA A 252 7.71 -13.19 11.43
N VAL A 253 7.01 -14.29 11.67
CA VAL A 253 5.79 -14.29 12.50
C VAL A 253 6.11 -13.95 13.95
N ARG A 254 7.24 -14.44 14.50
CA ARG A 254 7.68 -14.08 15.84
C ARG A 254 7.96 -12.57 15.96
N GLU A 255 8.69 -11.99 15.01
CA GLU A 255 8.95 -10.53 15.00
C GLU A 255 7.65 -9.72 14.85
N ILE A 256 6.69 -10.19 14.05
CA ILE A 256 5.37 -9.58 13.93
C ILE A 256 4.59 -9.62 15.26
N ALA A 257 4.68 -10.73 15.99
CA ALA A 257 4.07 -10.86 17.30
C ALA A 257 4.72 -9.93 18.34
N GLU A 258 6.06 -9.83 18.34
CA GLU A 258 6.81 -8.92 19.20
C GLU A 258 6.46 -7.44 18.96
N ALA A 259 6.10 -7.09 17.71
CA ALA A 259 5.59 -5.76 17.36
C ALA A 259 4.15 -5.49 17.84
N GLY A 260 3.48 -6.47 18.46
CA GLY A 260 2.13 -6.33 19.02
C GLY A 260 1.03 -6.30 17.95
N ALA A 261 1.26 -6.86 16.76
CA ALA A 261 0.27 -6.82 15.68
C ALA A 261 -1.09 -7.40 16.10
N VAL A 262 -2.18 -6.68 15.81
CA VAL A 262 -3.55 -7.11 16.21
C VAL A 262 -4.11 -8.22 15.33
N ARG A 263 -3.49 -8.44 14.16
CA ARG A 263 -3.81 -9.50 13.20
C ARG A 263 -2.64 -9.71 12.26
N ILE A 264 -2.61 -10.87 11.62
CA ILE A 264 -1.70 -11.18 10.52
C ILE A 264 -2.49 -11.77 9.35
N VAL A 265 -2.23 -11.28 8.13
CA VAL A 265 -2.87 -11.78 6.91
C VAL A 265 -1.79 -12.25 5.93
N PRO A 266 -1.60 -13.58 5.74
CA PRO A 266 -0.61 -14.10 4.80
C PRO A 266 -1.12 -14.01 3.35
N ILE A 267 -0.27 -13.50 2.45
CA ILE A 267 -0.52 -13.52 1.01
C ILE A 267 0.74 -14.01 0.29
N VAL A 268 0.60 -15.15 -0.40
CA VAL A 268 1.62 -15.62 -1.34
C VAL A 268 1.69 -14.68 -2.54
N LEU A 269 2.89 -14.45 -3.03
CA LEU A 269 3.19 -13.64 -4.20
C LEU A 269 2.16 -13.81 -5.33
N HIS A 270 1.74 -12.67 -5.88
CA HIS A 270 0.76 -12.56 -6.97
C HIS A 270 1.39 -11.78 -8.13
N LEU A 271 1.52 -12.44 -9.28
CA LEU A 271 2.23 -11.93 -10.48
C LEU A 271 1.26 -11.68 -11.63
N ARG A 272 0.60 -10.52 -11.59
CA ARG A 272 -0.23 -10.00 -12.70
C ARG A 272 0.63 -9.60 -13.91
N PRO A 273 0.02 -9.50 -15.11
CA PRO A 273 0.67 -8.83 -16.25
C PRO A 273 1.21 -7.44 -15.86
N GLY A 274 2.36 -7.07 -16.41
CA GLY A 274 3.15 -5.90 -16.05
C GLY A 274 4.10 -6.16 -14.88
N ALA A 275 3.60 -6.80 -13.81
CA ALA A 275 4.42 -7.14 -12.65
C ALA A 275 5.22 -8.42 -12.84
N ARG A 276 4.65 -9.41 -13.56
CA ARG A 276 5.29 -10.69 -13.83
C ARG A 276 6.57 -10.54 -14.63
N GLU A 277 6.54 -9.77 -15.71
CA GLU A 277 7.67 -9.56 -16.61
C GLU A 277 8.82 -8.89 -15.84
N TRP A 278 8.49 -7.87 -15.04
CA TRP A 278 9.44 -7.18 -14.18
C TRP A 278 10.03 -8.10 -13.10
N PHE A 279 9.19 -8.87 -12.42
CA PHE A 279 9.61 -9.82 -11.39
C PHE A 279 10.47 -10.94 -11.97
N MET A 280 10.09 -11.52 -13.12
CA MET A 280 10.82 -12.62 -13.76
C MET A 280 12.17 -12.14 -14.31
N ALA A 281 12.26 -10.90 -14.81
CA ALA A 281 13.55 -10.31 -15.20
C ALA A 281 14.50 -10.14 -14.00
N TRP A 282 13.96 -9.72 -12.85
CA TRP A 282 14.71 -9.70 -11.59
C TRP A 282 15.11 -11.12 -11.15
N LEU A 283 14.18 -12.06 -11.15
CA LEU A 283 14.42 -13.44 -10.72
C LEU A 283 15.48 -14.14 -11.58
N SER A 284 15.45 -13.96 -12.91
CA SER A 284 16.45 -14.53 -13.81
C SER A 284 17.86 -14.03 -13.55
N ARG A 285 18.00 -12.78 -13.07
CA ARG A 285 19.30 -12.19 -12.75
C ARG A 285 19.79 -12.60 -11.36
N GLU A 286 18.94 -12.50 -10.35
CA GLU A 286 19.34 -12.71 -8.94
C GLU A 286 19.26 -14.19 -8.51
N HIS A 287 18.31 -14.94 -9.07
CA HIS A 287 17.99 -16.32 -8.69
C HIS A 287 17.69 -17.22 -9.90
N PRO A 288 18.59 -17.35 -10.88
CA PRO A 288 18.33 -18.07 -12.13
C PRO A 288 17.84 -19.51 -11.94
N ARG A 289 18.30 -20.19 -10.89
CA ARG A 289 17.90 -21.57 -10.57
C ARG A 289 16.43 -21.71 -10.18
N LEU A 290 15.77 -20.64 -9.76
CA LEU A 290 14.35 -20.64 -9.37
C LEU A 290 13.41 -20.35 -10.54
N VAL A 291 13.91 -19.89 -11.69
CA VAL A 291 13.07 -19.55 -12.85
C VAL A 291 12.15 -20.70 -13.28
N PRO A 292 12.62 -21.96 -13.43
CA PRO A 292 11.74 -23.07 -13.80
C PRO A 292 10.59 -23.28 -12.79
N ARG A 293 10.88 -23.17 -11.49
CA ARG A 293 9.87 -23.31 -10.42
C ARG A 293 8.83 -22.20 -10.46
N TYR A 294 9.24 -20.98 -10.77
CA TYR A 294 8.31 -19.87 -10.91
C TYR A 294 7.47 -19.97 -12.18
N LEU A 295 8.01 -20.51 -13.27
CA LEU A 295 7.22 -20.83 -14.47
C LEU A 295 6.18 -21.92 -14.19
N GLU A 296 6.52 -22.94 -13.40
CA GLU A 296 5.56 -23.95 -12.92
C GLU A 296 4.43 -23.31 -12.11
N LEU A 297 4.75 -22.40 -11.18
CA LEU A 297 3.78 -21.77 -10.29
C LEU A 297 2.92 -20.69 -10.97
N TYR A 298 3.49 -19.90 -11.88
CA TYR A 298 2.89 -18.66 -12.41
C TYR A 298 2.75 -18.62 -13.94
N GLY A 299 3.16 -19.68 -14.66
CA GLY A 299 3.08 -19.73 -16.12
C GLY A 299 1.64 -19.71 -16.65
N ARG A 300 0.68 -20.25 -15.88
CA ARG A 300 -0.73 -20.38 -16.27
C ARG A 300 -1.65 -19.30 -15.69
N GLY A 301 -1.14 -18.43 -14.82
CA GLY A 301 -1.98 -17.49 -14.10
C GLY A 301 -1.22 -16.61 -13.13
N ALA A 302 -1.87 -15.58 -12.62
CA ALA A 302 -1.23 -14.63 -11.70
C ALA A 302 -0.98 -15.20 -10.30
N TYR A 303 -1.65 -16.30 -9.95
CA TYR A 303 -1.61 -16.91 -8.63
C TYR A 303 -0.86 -18.23 -8.67
N ALA A 304 -0.12 -18.52 -7.60
CA ALA A 304 0.35 -19.87 -7.32
C ALA A 304 -0.86 -20.84 -7.17
N PRO A 305 -0.68 -22.16 -7.37
CA PRO A 305 -1.75 -23.13 -7.15
C PRO A 305 -2.40 -22.98 -5.77
N ARG A 306 -3.72 -23.18 -5.70
CA ARG A 306 -4.51 -22.97 -4.47
C ARG A 306 -3.96 -23.78 -3.28
N ALA A 307 -3.61 -25.04 -3.49
CA ALA A 307 -3.02 -25.89 -2.47
C ALA A 307 -1.70 -25.33 -1.91
N TYR A 308 -0.89 -24.67 -2.75
CA TYR A 308 0.34 -24.02 -2.32
C TYR A 308 0.03 -22.82 -1.42
N GLN A 309 -0.94 -21.99 -1.80
CA GLN A 309 -1.37 -20.84 -1.01
C GLN A 309 -1.93 -21.27 0.35
N GLU A 310 -2.79 -22.29 0.37
CA GLU A 310 -3.41 -22.82 1.60
C GLU A 310 -2.36 -23.39 2.55
N ARG A 311 -1.40 -24.18 2.04
CA ARG A 311 -0.28 -24.71 2.85
C ARG A 311 0.51 -23.60 3.55
N VAL A 312 0.89 -22.54 2.81
CA VAL A 312 1.66 -21.42 3.38
C VAL A 312 0.81 -20.64 4.38
N ALA A 313 -0.45 -20.34 4.04
CA ALA A 313 -1.36 -19.62 4.92
C ALA A 313 -1.64 -20.38 6.22
N ASP A 314 -1.84 -21.70 6.16
CA ASP A 314 -2.03 -22.57 7.32
C ASP A 314 -0.82 -22.56 8.24
N GLN A 315 0.38 -22.58 7.67
CA GLN A 315 1.59 -22.51 8.46
C GLN A 315 1.72 -21.18 9.19
N VAL A 316 1.45 -20.06 8.52
CA VAL A 316 1.43 -18.73 9.15
C VAL A 316 0.36 -18.65 10.24
N ARG A 317 -0.84 -19.18 10.01
CA ARG A 317 -1.92 -19.21 11.01
C ARG A 317 -1.52 -19.97 12.28
N ARG A 318 -0.97 -21.17 12.15
CA ARG A 318 -0.49 -21.95 13.30
C ARG A 318 0.60 -21.23 14.09
N LEU A 319 1.52 -20.55 13.39
CA LEU A 319 2.54 -19.74 14.03
C LEU A 319 1.94 -18.52 14.74
N ALA A 320 0.96 -17.86 14.12
CA ALA A 320 0.26 -16.72 14.70
C ALA A 320 -0.48 -17.09 15.98
N GLU A 321 -1.15 -18.24 16.00
CA GLU A 321 -1.78 -18.83 17.20
C GLU A 321 -0.74 -19.13 18.28
N ARG A 322 0.36 -19.81 17.91
CA ARG A 322 1.47 -20.13 18.83
C ARG A 322 2.07 -18.89 19.50
N TYR A 323 2.24 -17.80 18.75
CA TYR A 323 2.83 -16.56 19.24
C TYR A 323 1.78 -15.54 19.74
N GLY A 324 0.50 -15.92 19.79
CA GLY A 324 -0.55 -15.10 20.40
C GLY A 324 -0.94 -13.83 19.64
N ILE A 325 -0.70 -13.75 18.32
CA ILE A 325 -1.08 -12.59 17.51
C ILE A 325 -2.60 -12.41 17.55
N GLY A 326 -3.05 -11.20 17.89
CA GLY A 326 -4.47 -10.83 18.00
C GLY A 326 -5.16 -11.21 19.31
N ALA A 327 -4.50 -11.94 20.22
CA ALA A 327 -5.10 -12.31 21.51
C ALA A 327 -5.28 -11.09 22.44
N ALA A 328 -4.36 -10.13 22.42
CA ALA A 328 -4.44 -8.91 23.22
C ALA A 328 -5.54 -7.95 22.73
N ALA A 329 -5.63 -7.74 21.41
CA ALA A 329 -6.66 -6.87 20.82
C ALA A 329 -8.09 -7.33 21.13
N ALA A 330 -8.32 -8.65 21.24
CA ALA A 330 -9.60 -9.22 21.65
C ALA A 330 -9.94 -8.96 23.12
N ARG A 331 -8.93 -8.79 23.99
CA ARG A 331 -9.09 -8.49 25.42
C ARG A 331 -9.30 -7.00 25.68
N ASP A 332 -8.61 -6.15 24.93
CA ASP A 332 -8.57 -4.71 25.15
C ASP A 332 -9.66 -3.93 24.37
N GLY A 333 -10.55 -4.65 23.67
CA GLY A 333 -11.66 -4.03 22.94
C GLY A 333 -11.22 -3.11 21.78
N VAL A 334 -9.96 -3.22 21.32
CA VAL A 334 -9.43 -2.42 20.22
C VAL A 334 -10.33 -2.60 19.01
N ARG A 335 -10.93 -1.50 18.52
CA ARG A 335 -11.86 -1.51 17.39
C ARG A 335 -11.10 -1.89 16.12
N THR A 336 -10.95 -3.18 15.84
CA THR A 336 -10.31 -3.63 14.60
C THR A 336 -11.20 -3.27 13.42
N GLY A 337 -10.65 -2.47 12.51
CA GLY A 337 -11.22 -2.18 11.21
C GLY A 337 -11.42 -3.45 10.37
N GLY A 338 -12.60 -4.05 10.47
CA GLY A 338 -13.06 -5.17 9.65
C GLY A 338 -13.02 -6.51 10.39
N ARG A 339 -14.16 -7.21 10.41
CA ARG A 339 -14.17 -8.69 10.50
C ARG A 339 -13.48 -9.19 9.24
N ALA A 340 -12.16 -9.28 9.23
CA ALA A 340 -11.46 -10.19 8.34
C ALA A 340 -11.75 -11.60 8.87
N ALA A 341 -12.96 -12.10 8.60
CA ALA A 341 -13.22 -13.51 8.71
C ALA A 341 -12.15 -14.21 7.87
N SER A 342 -11.44 -15.14 8.50
CA SER A 342 -10.44 -16.05 7.93
C SER A 342 -11.01 -16.91 6.78
N ARG A 343 -11.46 -16.28 5.71
CA ARG A 343 -11.51 -16.90 4.40
C ARG A 343 -10.15 -16.56 3.79
N ALA A 344 -9.39 -17.60 3.45
CA ALA A 344 -8.09 -17.51 2.78
C ALA A 344 -8.06 -16.29 1.87
N ALA A 345 -7.03 -15.45 1.98
CA ALA A 345 -6.88 -14.26 1.15
C ALA A 345 -7.18 -14.63 -0.32
N ALA A 346 -8.38 -14.25 -0.76
CA ALA A 346 -8.95 -14.59 -2.05
C ALA A 346 -9.02 -13.27 -2.85
N PRO A 347 -8.99 -13.34 -4.18
CA PRO A 347 -8.34 -12.38 -5.07
C PRO A 347 -8.49 -10.89 -4.74
N LEU A 348 -7.35 -10.17 -4.77
CA LEU A 348 -7.29 -8.75 -5.08
C LEU A 348 -7.62 -8.57 -6.59
N PRO A 349 -8.69 -7.85 -6.97
CA PRO A 349 -9.27 -7.88 -8.33
C PRO A 349 -8.90 -6.61 -9.09
N SER A 350 -9.15 -6.61 -10.39
CA SER A 350 -9.04 -5.42 -11.23
C SER A 350 -9.91 -4.31 -10.65
N ALA A 351 -9.31 -3.24 -10.13
CA ALA A 351 -10.05 -2.01 -9.97
C ALA A 351 -9.93 -1.25 -11.30
N VAL A 352 -11.10 -0.96 -11.86
CA VAL A 352 -11.41 -0.06 -12.97
C VAL A 352 -11.31 -0.73 -14.35
N SER A 353 -12.48 -0.99 -14.94
CA SER A 353 -12.58 -1.10 -16.40
C SER A 353 -12.06 0.21 -17.03
N PRO A 354 -11.48 0.20 -18.24
CA PRO A 354 -11.08 1.43 -18.93
C PRO A 354 -12.19 2.50 -18.90
N ALA A 355 -13.45 2.08 -18.91
CA ALA A 355 -14.64 2.93 -18.93
C ALA A 355 -14.93 3.72 -17.64
N GLU A 356 -14.37 3.36 -16.47
CA GLU A 356 -14.65 4.08 -15.22
C GLU A 356 -13.50 4.99 -14.73
N GLN A 357 -12.35 4.99 -15.42
CA GLN A 357 -11.32 6.03 -15.29
C GLN A 357 -11.21 6.94 -16.52
N LEU A 358 -11.90 6.57 -17.60
CA LEU A 358 -12.13 7.37 -18.79
C LEU A 358 -13.63 7.45 -19.06
N THR A 359 -14.41 8.01 -18.14
CA THR A 359 -15.61 8.76 -18.58
C THR A 359 -15.13 10.16 -18.95
N LEU A 360 -14.48 10.20 -20.11
CA LEU A 360 -14.13 11.38 -20.89
C LEU A 360 -15.19 11.51 -21.98
N LEU A 361 -16.27 12.20 -21.65
CA LEU A 361 -16.79 13.33 -22.43
C LEU A 361 -16.97 14.49 -21.44
#